data_AF-A0A1R4ITL0-F1
#
_entry.id   AF-A0A1R4ITL0-F1
#
_cell.length_a   1.000
_cell.length_b   1.000
_cell.length_c   1.000
_cell.angle_alpha   90.00
_cell.angle_beta   90.00
_cell.angle_gamma   90.00
#
_symmetry.space_group_name_H-M   'P 1'
#
loop_
_entity.id
_entity.type
_entity.pdbx_description
1 polymer ?
#
loop_
_entity_poly.entity_id
_entity_poly.type
_entity_poly.pdbx_seq_one_letter_code
_entity_poly.pdbx_strand_id
1 'polypeptide(L)' 'MPFIAANGILILIPCAIFLNQWASISAFDTKFYIVQGIELFAGAINIILMGMNMRDGFRMSGRFGRSRLNNG' A
#
# COMPACT_ATOMS: atom_id res chain seq x y z
N MET A 1 3.91 -3.91 9.18
CA MET A 1 3.01 -5.07 9.30
C MET A 1 3.12 -5.93 8.04
N PRO A 2 3.49 -7.22 8.12
CA PRO A 2 3.84 -8.06 6.97
C PRO A 2 2.68 -8.32 6.00
N PHE A 3 1.43 -8.23 6.46
CA PHE A 3 0.24 -8.41 5.64
C PHE A 3 0.13 -7.40 4.48
N ILE A 4 0.64 -6.18 4.66
CA ILE A 4 0.62 -5.12 3.64
C ILE A 4 1.52 -5.49 2.46
N ALA A 5 2.75 -5.89 2.78
CA ALA A 5 3.72 -6.37 1.79
C ALA A 5 3.26 -7.68 1.14
N ALA A 6 2.65 -8.59 1.90
CA ALA A 6 2.12 -9.84 1.37
C ALA A 6 0.98 -9.62 0.35
N ASN A 7 0.02 -8.72 0.64
CA ASN A 7 -1.02 -8.34 -0.32
C ASN A 7 -0.42 -7.70 -1.58
N GLY A 8 0.62 -6.87 -1.42
CA GLY A 8 1.38 -6.30 -2.54
C GLY A 8 1.98 -7.37 -3.44
N ILE A 9 2.68 -8.33 -2.85
CA ILE A 9 3.41 -9.35 -3.60
C ILE A 9 2.47 -10.41 -4.20
N LEU A 10 1.45 -10.86 -3.46
CA LEU A 10 0.55 -11.90 -3.94
C LEU A 10 -0.54 -11.40 -4.90
N ILE A 11 -0.93 -10.13 -4.84
CA ILE A 11 -2.08 -9.62 -5.60
C ILE A 11 -1.64 -8.57 -6.62
N LEU A 12 -0.88 -7.55 -6.21
CA LEU A 12 -0.49 -6.46 -7.11
C LEU A 12 0.56 -6.90 -8.14
N ILE A 13 1.57 -7.68 -7.76
CA ILE A 13 2.59 -8.15 -8.72
C ILE A 13 1.99 -9.00 -9.85
N PRO A 14 1.21 -10.07 -9.58
CA PRO A 14 0.63 -10.85 -10.67
C PRO A 14 -0.39 -10.05 -11.48
N CYS A 15 -1.23 -9.20 -10.86
CA CYS A 15 -2.13 -8.31 -11.62
C CYS A 15 -1.34 -7.44 -12.61
N ALA A 16 -0.25 -6.82 -12.16
CA ALA A 16 0.52 -5.89 -12.97
C ALA A 16 1.14 -6.58 -14.18
N ILE A 17 1.60 -7.83 -14.01
CA ILE A 17 2.14 -8.63 -15.11
C ILE A 17 1.05 -8.97 -16.12
N PHE A 18 -0.13 -9.42 -15.66
CA PHE A 18 -1.25 -9.76 -16.55
C PHE A 18 -1.78 -8.52 -17.29
N LEU A 19 -1.95 -7.40 -16.60
CA LEU A 19 -2.37 -6.13 -17.19
C LEU A 19 -1.36 -5.64 -18.21
N ASN A 20 -0.05 -5.69 -17.90
CA ASN A 20 0.98 -5.28 -18.84
C ASN A 20 1.02 -6.17 -20.10
N GLN A 21 0.84 -7.49 -19.95
CA GLN A 21 0.74 -8.40 -21.10
C GLN A 21 -0.47 -8.11 -21.98
N TRP A 22 -1.64 -7.90 -21.39
CA TRP A 22 -2.85 -7.57 -22.14
C TRP A 22 -2.76 -6.19 -22.80
N ALA A 23 -2.24 -5.18 -22.11
CA ALA A 23 -1.99 -3.86 -22.67
C ALA A 23 -1.00 -3.91 -23.85
N SER A 24 0.05 -4.74 -23.76
CA SER A 24 1.04 -4.92 -24.83
C SER A 24 0.46 -5.51 -26.12
N ILE A 25 -0.67 -6.22 -26.03
CA ILE A 25 -1.36 -6.83 -27.18
C ILE A 25 -2.59 -5.97 -27.57
N SER A 26 -2.74 -4.77 -27.00
CA SER A 26 -3.92 -3.91 -27.16
C SER A 26 -5.24 -4.58 -26.76
N ALA A 27 -5.18 -5.56 -25.86
CA ALA A 27 -6.32 -6.34 -25.38
C ALA A 27 -7.00 -5.63 -24.19
N PHE A 28 -7.74 -4.56 -24.48
CA PHE A 28 -8.51 -3.79 -23.49
C PHE A 28 -9.93 -4.35 -23.30
N ASP A 29 -10.03 -5.64 -22.97
CA ASP A 29 -11.31 -6.31 -22.74
C ASP A 29 -11.92 -5.99 -21.37
N THR A 30 -13.19 -6.34 -21.15
CA THR A 30 -13.85 -6.24 -19.83
C THR A 30 -13.03 -6.89 -18.71
N LYS A 31 -12.34 -7.99 -18.99
CA LYS A 31 -11.45 -8.67 -18.03
C LYS A 31 -10.28 -7.76 -17.59
N PHE A 32 -9.70 -7.00 -18.52
CA PHE A 32 -8.66 -6.02 -18.22
C PHE A 32 -9.17 -4.96 -17.25
N TYR A 33 -10.34 -4.37 -17.51
CA TYR A 33 -10.93 -3.37 -16.62
C TYR A 33 -11.25 -3.90 -15.22
N ILE A 34 -11.72 -5.15 -15.12
CA ILE A 34 -11.99 -5.79 -13.82
C ILE A 34 -10.68 -5.94 -13.04
N VAL A 35 -9.64 -6.51 -13.65
CA VAL A 35 -8.34 -6.73 -13.00
C VAL A 35 -7.67 -5.40 -12.65
N GLN A 36 -7.76 -4.40 -13.52
CA GLN A 36 -7.25 -3.04 -13.29
C GLN A 36 -7.95 -2.38 -12.10
N GLY A 37 -9.26 -2.56 -11.97
CA GLY A 37 -10.03 -2.05 -10.84
C GLY A 37 -9.61 -2.70 -9.52
N ILE A 38 -9.40 -4.02 -9.52
CA ILE A 38 -8.91 -4.78 -8.36
C ILE A 38 -7.51 -4.33 -7.96
N GLU A 39 -6.60 -4.20 -8.94
CA GLU A 39 -5.23 -3.74 -8.70
C GLU A 39 -5.22 -2.33 -8.08
N LEU A 40 -6.01 -1.41 -8.63
CA LEU A 40 -6.11 -0.04 -8.12
C LEU A 40 -6.66 -0.02 -6.68
N PHE A 41 -7.70 -0.80 -6.38
CA PHE A 41 -8.24 -0.93 -5.03
C PHE A 41 -7.23 -1.52 -4.05
N ALA A 42 -6.55 -2.60 -4.44
CA ALA A 42 -5.52 -3.23 -3.63
C ALA A 42 -4.36 -2.27 -3.35
N GLY A 43 -3.94 -1.49 -4.35
CA GLY A 43 -2.94 -0.44 -4.24
C GLY A 43 -3.37 0.69 -3.30
N ALA A 44 -4.61 1.17 -3.44
CA ALA A 44 -5.17 2.20 -2.58
C ALA A 44 -5.24 1.76 -1.10
N ILE A 45 -5.68 0.52 -0.83
CA ILE A 45 -5.67 -0.06 0.52
C ILE A 45 -4.25 -0.11 1.08
N ASN A 46 -3.27 -0.54 0.26
CA ASN A 46 -1.85 -0.58 0.64
C ASN A 46 -1.34 0.82 1.06
N ILE A 47 -1.64 1.86 0.26
CA ILE A 47 -1.25 3.25 0.53
C ILE A 47 -1.94 3.78 1.80
N ILE A 48 -3.24 3.54 1.98
CA ILE A 48 -3.97 3.98 3.18
C ILE A 48 -3.38 3.33 4.43
N LEU A 49 -3.13 2.01 4.39
CA LEU A 49 -2.51 1.29 5.49
C LEU A 49 -1.10 1.79 5.79
N MET A 50 -0.30 2.08 4.77
CA MET A 50 1.03 2.68 4.93
C MET A 50 0.91 4.07 5.56
N GLY A 51 -0.04 4.89 5.10
CA GLY A 51 -0.33 6.22 5.65
C GLY A 51 -0.79 6.18 7.12
N MET A 52 -1.64 5.22 7.48
CA MET A 52 -2.06 4.99 8.86
C MET A 52 -0.88 4.52 9.73
N ASN A 53 -0.09 3.55 9.27
CA ASN A 53 1.11 3.08 9.98
C ASN A 53 2.13 4.21 10.16
N MET A 54 2.33 5.06 9.15
CA MET A 54 3.18 6.24 9.23
C MET A 54 2.62 7.27 10.22
N ARG A 55 1.31 7.56 10.17
CA ARG A 55 0.63 8.47 11.11
C ARG A 55 0.75 7.99 12.55
N ASP A 56 0.55 6.69 12.78
CA ASP A 56 0.75 6.09 14.11
C ASP A 56 2.22 6.08 14.51
N GLY A 57 3.15 5.85 13.57
CA GLY A 57 4.58 6.02 13.78
C GLY A 57 4.95 7.46 14.19
N PHE A 58 4.36 8.48 13.56
CA PHE A 58 4.52 9.88 13.95
C PHE A 58 3.90 10.20 15.32
N ARG A 59 2.75 9.58 15.67
CA ARG A 59 2.12 9.70 16.99
C ARG A 59 2.94 9.03 18.09
N MET A 60 3.51 7.86 17.83
CA MET A 60 4.40 7.13 18.75
C MET A 60 5.79 7.76 18.85
N SER A 61 6.29 8.37 17.78
CA SER A 61 7.61 9.01 17.77
C SER A 61 7.70 10.20 18.71
N GLY A 62 6.61 10.67 19.33
CA GLY A 62 6.67 11.39 20.59
C GLY A 62 7.81 12.41 20.67
N ARG A 63 8.05 13.20 19.61
CA ARG A 63 9.11 14.23 19.62
C ARG A 63 8.76 15.41 20.54
N PHE A 64 7.66 15.24 21.29
CA PHE A 64 7.36 15.89 22.56
C PHE A 64 7.53 14.91 23.73
N GLY A 65 8.68 14.23 23.79
CA GLY A 65 9.18 13.57 24.99
C GLY A 65 9.42 14.64 26.04
N ARG A 66 8.35 15.03 26.72
CA ARG A 66 8.37 15.94 27.84
C ARG A 66 8.77 15.14 29.08
N SER A 67 10.05 15.13 29.37
CA SER A 67 10.58 14.90 30.72
C SER A 67 11.77 15.84 30.85
N ARG A 68 11.53 17.11 31.19
CA ARG A 68 11.17 17.60 32.54
C ARG A 68 12.20 17.13 33.56
N LEU A 69 13.16 18.04 33.80
CA LEU A 69 13.75 18.40 35.08
C LEU A 69 14.11 17.21 36.00
N ASN A 70 15.38 16.83 35.98
CA ASN A 70 16.04 16.38 37.20
C ASN A 70 17.53 16.73 37.14
N ASN A 71 17.90 17.84 37.76
CA ASN A 71 19.21 18.05 38.36
C ASN A 71 18.94 18.93 39.58
N GLY A 72 18.84 18.26 40.73
CA GLY A 72 18.91 18.87 42.05
C GLY A 72 20.33 19.22 42.44
#